data_AF-A0AAN0K8D3-F1
#
_entry.id   AF-A0AAN0K8D3-F1
#
_cell.length_a   1.000
_cell.length_b   1.000
_cell.length_c   1.000
_cell.angle_alpha   90.00
_cell.angle_beta   90.00
_cell.angle_gamma   90.00
#
_symmetry.space_group_name_H-M   'P 1'
#
loop_
_entity.id
_entity.type
_entity.pdbx_description
1 polymer ?
#
loop_
_entity_poly.entity_id
_entity_poly.type
_entity_poly.pdbx_seq_one_letter_code
_entity_poly.pdbx_strand_id
1 'polypeptide(L)'
;MNGAELCTVREGLGLSKAWLARRWQVPSEAIDRWEQISTTEVPLEYVADLSFIEALADARASDLLGQFSRDLGVDDLKDVILDAADPSTWPSTTVPGTDDECEMSGLPAGFFRACAYRARQALAGRLTIEYAQAEQDEYILAAAASGIVTLSSNANGGRLIARLGPISDALDMKSMDVKHLVTKILDIDQCQISARRIRSSGTYVLWVIRIR
;
A
#
# COMPACT_ATOMS: atom_id res chain seq x y z
N MET A 1 0.66 -15.78 25.42
CA MET A 1 0.11 -15.95 24.07
C MET A 1 0.61 -17.29 23.53
N ASN A 2 -0.30 -18.19 23.16
CA ASN A 2 0.04 -19.48 22.53
C ASN A 2 0.07 -19.36 21.00
N GLY A 3 0.49 -20.42 20.30
CA GLY A 3 0.57 -20.45 18.84
C GLY A 3 -0.73 -20.15 18.10
N ALA A 4 -1.87 -20.60 18.63
CA ALA A 4 -3.17 -20.34 18.02
C ALA A 4 -3.59 -18.87 18.19
N GLU A 5 -3.32 -18.27 19.34
CA GLU A 5 -3.54 -16.85 19.60
C GLU A 5 -2.65 -15.98 18.69
N LEU A 6 -1.37 -16.35 18.54
CA LEU A 6 -0.45 -15.70 17.59
C LEU A 6 -1.02 -15.72 16.17
N CYS A 7 -1.43 -16.89 15.69
CA CYS A 7 -2.01 -17.05 14.35
C CYS A 7 -3.26 -16.18 14.17
N THR A 8 -4.16 -16.22 15.15
CA THR A 8 -5.41 -15.46 15.13
C THR A 8 -5.16 -13.95 15.05
N VAL A 9 -4.28 -13.42 15.91
CA VAL A 9 -3.97 -11.98 15.94
C VAL A 9 -3.25 -11.57 14.65
N ARG A 10 -2.27 -12.37 14.20
CA ARG A 10 -1.52 -12.11 12.95
C ARG A 10 -2.47 -12.01 11.75
N GLU A 11 -3.34 -12.99 11.58
CA GLU A 11 -4.28 -13.03 10.45
C GLU A 11 -5.34 -11.93 10.56
N GLY A 12 -5.85 -11.67 11.77
CA GLY A 12 -6.78 -10.58 12.04
C GLY A 12 -6.19 -9.20 11.72
N LEU A 13 -4.87 -9.04 11.84
CA LEU A 13 -4.13 -7.82 11.47
C LEU A 13 -3.61 -7.85 10.02
N GLY A 14 -3.88 -8.89 9.24
CA GLY A 14 -3.40 -9.03 7.87
C GLY A 14 -1.87 -9.05 7.75
N LEU A 15 -1.17 -9.54 8.77
CA LEU A 15 0.29 -9.59 8.81
C LEU A 15 0.77 -10.90 8.15
N SER A 16 1.68 -10.79 7.18
CA SER A 16 2.29 -11.98 6.59
C SER A 16 3.39 -12.54 7.51
N LYS A 17 3.59 -13.87 7.49
CA LYS A 17 4.67 -14.50 8.23
C LYS A 17 6.04 -13.97 7.84
N ALA A 18 6.23 -13.70 6.54
CA ALA A 18 7.46 -13.11 6.01
C ALA A 18 7.72 -11.69 6.54
N TRP A 19 6.67 -10.88 6.72
CA TRP A 19 6.81 -9.56 7.32
C TRP A 19 7.18 -9.65 8.81
N LEU A 20 6.50 -10.51 9.58
CA LEU A 20 6.83 -10.72 11.00
C LEU A 20 8.24 -11.27 11.20
N ALA A 21 8.64 -12.25 10.40
CA ALA A 21 9.99 -12.81 10.43
C ALA A 21 11.07 -11.74 10.18
N ARG A 22 10.86 -10.87 9.17
CA ARG A 22 11.74 -9.72 8.90
C ARG A 22 11.78 -8.73 10.08
N ARG A 23 10.62 -8.38 10.63
CA ARG A 23 10.50 -7.42 11.75
C ARG A 23 11.20 -7.93 13.01
N TRP A 24 11.02 -9.20 13.34
CA TRP A 24 11.58 -9.83 14.53
C TRP A 24 12.99 -10.38 14.33
N GLN A 25 13.52 -10.30 13.11
CA GLN A 25 14.84 -10.83 12.74
C GLN A 25 14.98 -12.32 13.05
N VAL A 26 13.90 -13.08 12.82
CA VAL A 26 13.87 -14.53 13.00
C VAL A 26 13.65 -15.23 11.65
N PRO A 27 14.08 -16.49 11.50
CA PRO A 27 13.73 -17.29 10.32
C PRO A 27 12.21 -17.46 10.19
N SER A 28 11.68 -17.53 8.97
CA SER A 28 10.24 -17.76 8.72
C SER A 28 9.74 -19.06 9.38
N GLU A 29 10.60 -20.07 9.45
CA GLU A 29 10.32 -21.36 10.08
C GLU A 29 10.10 -21.25 11.60
N ALA A 30 10.57 -20.17 12.24
CA ALA A 30 10.27 -19.92 13.65
C ALA A 30 8.79 -19.57 13.82
N ILE A 31 8.23 -18.72 12.94
CA ILE A 31 6.81 -18.36 12.96
C ILE A 31 5.95 -19.61 12.72
N ASP A 32 6.30 -20.43 11.73
CA ASP A 32 5.56 -21.67 11.44
C ASP A 32 5.58 -22.64 12.62
N ARG A 33 6.72 -22.80 13.30
CA ARG A 33 6.82 -23.66 14.48
C ARG A 33 5.98 -23.17 15.64
N TRP A 34 5.97 -21.86 15.89
CA TRP A 34 5.15 -21.27 16.94
C TRP A 34 3.66 -21.46 16.68
N GLU A 35 3.20 -21.30 15.43
CA GLU A 35 1.78 -21.48 15.09
C GLU A 35 1.33 -22.95 15.09
N GLN A 36 2.17 -23.88 14.63
CA GLN A 36 1.80 -25.30 14.49
C GLN A 36 1.78 -26.05 15.83
N ILE A 37 2.67 -25.67 16.76
CA ILE A 37 2.84 -26.38 18.02
C ILE A 37 2.15 -25.57 19.12
N SER A 38 0.92 -25.94 19.45
CA SER A 38 0.07 -25.24 20.44
C SER A 38 0.70 -25.11 21.84
N THR A 39 1.69 -25.95 22.16
CA THR A 39 2.44 -25.95 23.43
C THR A 39 3.71 -25.10 23.39
N THR A 40 4.11 -24.56 22.24
CA THR A 40 5.27 -23.68 22.15
C THR A 40 4.85 -22.27 22.53
N GLU A 41 5.39 -21.76 23.62
CA GLU A 41 5.18 -20.38 24.01
C GLU A 41 5.95 -19.46 23.06
N VAL A 42 5.24 -18.45 22.55
CA VAL A 42 5.86 -17.37 21.79
C VAL A 42 6.70 -16.54 22.76
N PRO A 43 7.98 -16.25 22.46
CA PRO A 43 8.82 -15.42 23.33
C PRO A 43 8.16 -14.09 23.67
N LEU A 44 8.28 -13.68 24.94
CA LEU A 44 7.54 -12.56 25.53
C LEU A 44 7.75 -11.24 24.78
N GLU A 45 8.93 -11.00 24.24
CA GLU A 45 9.26 -9.82 23.45
C GLU A 45 8.42 -9.73 22.17
N TYR A 46 8.15 -10.85 21.50
CA TYR A 46 7.34 -10.88 20.28
C TYR A 46 5.86 -10.80 20.60
N VAL A 47 5.43 -11.36 21.74
CA VAL A 47 4.08 -11.16 22.27
C VAL A 47 3.84 -9.68 22.54
N ALA A 48 4.77 -9.00 23.22
CA ALA A 48 4.65 -7.57 23.52
C ALA A 48 4.60 -6.71 22.25
N ASP A 49 5.45 -7.00 21.25
CA ASP A 49 5.42 -6.29 19.97
C ASP A 49 4.12 -6.53 19.21
N LEU A 50 3.61 -7.77 19.17
CA LEU A 50 2.34 -8.05 18.49
C LEU A 50 1.16 -7.37 19.18
N SER A 51 1.11 -7.39 20.52
CA SER A 51 0.10 -6.64 21.29
C SER A 51 0.19 -5.13 21.05
N PHE A 52 1.40 -4.59 20.87
CA PHE A 52 1.58 -3.19 20.49
C PHE A 52 1.01 -2.91 19.08
N ILE A 53 1.29 -3.76 18.09
CA ILE A 53 0.74 -3.61 16.73
C ILE A 53 -0.79 -3.70 16.76
N GLU A 54 -1.34 -4.60 17.57
CA GLU A 54 -2.79 -4.73 17.75
C GLU A 54 -3.42 -3.46 18.32
N ALA A 55 -2.84 -2.90 19.40
CA ALA A 55 -3.28 -1.63 19.98
C ALA A 55 -3.14 -0.46 19.00
N LEU A 56 -2.10 -0.47 18.16
CA LEU A 56 -1.92 0.53 17.10
C LEU A 56 -3.05 0.46 16.05
N ALA A 57 -3.52 -0.74 15.71
CA ALA A 57 -4.66 -0.90 14.81
C ALA A 57 -5.96 -0.38 15.44
N ASP A 58 -6.17 -0.58 16.75
CA ASP A 58 -7.32 -0.03 17.46
C ASP A 58 -7.29 1.51 17.54
N ALA A 59 -6.11 2.08 17.81
CA ALA A 59 -5.93 3.52 17.79
C ALA A 59 -6.23 4.11 16.39
N ARG A 60 -5.71 3.48 15.34
CA ARG A 60 -5.97 3.90 13.95
C ARG A 60 -7.45 3.77 13.55
N ALA A 61 -8.13 2.71 13.97
CA ALA A 61 -9.56 2.56 13.74
C ALA A 61 -10.34 3.66 14.48
N SER A 62 -9.95 4.00 15.70
CA SER A 62 -10.55 5.08 16.49
C SER A 62 -10.33 6.45 15.84
N ASP A 63 -9.13 6.71 15.30
CA ASP A 63 -8.82 7.94 14.56
C ASP A 63 -9.69 8.09 13.31
N LEU A 64 -9.90 7.00 12.56
CA LEU A 64 -10.80 6.97 11.39
C LEU A 64 -12.24 7.30 11.78
N LEU A 65 -12.76 6.70 12.86
CA LEU A 65 -14.10 7.02 13.37
C LEU A 65 -14.19 8.49 13.77
N GLY A 66 -13.20 9.00 14.50
CA GLY A 66 -13.14 10.42 14.86
C GLY A 66 -13.07 11.35 13.64
N GLN A 67 -12.45 10.91 12.54
CA GLN A 67 -12.47 11.64 11.28
C GLN A 67 -13.87 11.66 10.66
N PHE A 68 -14.58 10.53 10.59
CA PHE A 68 -15.94 10.50 10.08
C PHE A 68 -16.91 11.34 10.90
N SER A 69 -16.79 11.35 12.24
CA SER A 69 -17.55 12.26 13.10
C SER A 69 -17.37 13.72 12.68
N ARG A 70 -16.12 14.15 12.44
CA ARG A 70 -15.81 15.52 12.00
C ARG A 70 -16.34 15.82 10.61
N ASP A 71 -16.17 14.90 9.67
CA ASP A 71 -16.57 15.08 8.27
C ASP A 71 -18.11 15.14 8.13
N LEU A 72 -18.83 14.40 8.95
CA LEU A 72 -20.30 14.41 9.03
C LEU A 72 -20.86 15.51 9.95
N GLY A 73 -20.00 16.21 10.71
CA GLY A 73 -20.41 17.26 11.64
C GLY A 73 -21.22 16.75 12.85
N VAL A 74 -20.89 15.57 13.36
CA VAL A 74 -21.58 14.94 14.50
C VAL A 74 -20.61 14.62 15.64
N ASP A 75 -21.11 14.67 16.87
CA ASP A 75 -20.33 14.34 18.06
C ASP A 75 -20.23 12.81 18.29
N ASP A 76 -21.31 12.06 18.01
CA ASP A 76 -21.35 10.60 18.05
C ASP A 76 -21.87 10.03 16.73
N LEU A 77 -21.11 9.10 16.12
CA LEU A 77 -21.52 8.40 14.89
C LEU A 77 -22.76 7.54 15.08
N LYS A 78 -23.09 7.15 16.32
CA LYS A 78 -24.33 6.43 16.63
C LYS A 78 -25.58 7.27 16.41
N ASP A 79 -25.46 8.59 16.47
CA ASP A 79 -26.57 9.51 16.23
C ASP A 79 -26.87 9.65 14.73
N VAL A 80 -25.97 9.15 13.88
CA VAL A 80 -26.16 9.10 12.42
C VAL A 80 -26.97 7.86 12.06
N ILE A 81 -28.22 8.07 11.64
CA ILE A 81 -29.00 7.04 10.96
C ILE A 81 -28.49 6.95 9.52
N LEU A 82 -27.50 6.08 9.30
CA LEU A 82 -27.09 5.68 7.96
C LEU A 82 -28.15 4.76 7.36
N ASP A 83 -28.67 5.10 6.18
CA ASP A 83 -29.59 4.21 5.48
C ASP A 83 -28.86 2.91 5.14
N ALA A 84 -29.33 1.81 5.72
CA ALA A 84 -28.72 0.50 5.51
C ALA A 84 -28.93 -0.02 4.07
N ALA A 85 -29.89 0.53 3.33
CA ALA A 85 -30.19 0.13 1.96
C ALA A 85 -29.39 0.92 0.90
N ASP A 86 -28.80 2.07 1.25
CA ASP A 86 -28.06 2.92 0.31
C ASP A 86 -26.59 3.12 0.73
N PRO A 87 -25.65 2.31 0.17
CA PRO A 87 -24.22 2.44 0.42
C PRO A 87 -23.60 3.78 0.01
N SER A 88 -24.25 4.58 -0.84
CA SER A 88 -23.73 5.88 -1.26
C SER A 88 -23.77 6.94 -0.14
N THR A 89 -24.57 6.68 0.89
CA THR A 89 -24.68 7.53 2.09
C THR A 89 -23.69 7.15 3.19
N TRP A 90 -23.00 6.01 3.04
CA TRP A 90 -22.05 5.53 4.05
C TRP A 90 -20.74 6.32 3.96
N PRO A 91 -20.06 6.54 5.09
CA PRO A 91 -18.68 7.04 5.06
C PRO A 91 -17.82 6.09 4.22
N SER A 92 -16.75 6.62 3.63
CA SER A 92 -15.78 5.83 2.87
C SER A 92 -14.36 6.03 3.36
N THR A 93 -13.53 4.99 3.17
CA THR A 93 -12.08 5.06 3.40
C THR A 93 -11.35 4.27 2.33
N THR A 94 -10.18 4.76 1.96
CA THR A 94 -9.32 4.09 0.98
C THR A 94 -8.17 3.38 1.70
N VAL A 95 -7.96 2.10 1.40
CA VAL A 95 -6.88 1.27 1.94
C VAL A 95 -6.01 0.72 0.82
N PRO A 96 -4.72 0.42 1.06
CA PRO A 96 -3.85 -0.14 0.02
C PRO A 96 -4.35 -1.50 -0.48
N GLY A 97 -4.31 -1.69 -1.80
CA GLY A 97 -4.87 -2.84 -2.51
C GLY A 97 -3.93 -4.04 -2.54
N THR A 98 -2.62 -3.80 -2.63
CA THR A 98 -1.58 -4.83 -2.67
C THR A 98 -0.58 -4.70 -1.52
N ASP A 99 0.02 -5.81 -1.08
CA ASP A 99 0.94 -5.83 0.07
C ASP A 99 2.24 -5.04 -0.16
N ASP A 100 2.60 -4.79 -1.41
CA ASP A 100 3.79 -4.05 -1.83
C ASP A 100 3.63 -2.52 -1.71
N GLU A 101 2.39 -1.99 -1.67
CA GLU A 101 2.11 -0.54 -1.63
C GLU A 101 2.51 0.14 -0.30
N CYS A 102 2.84 -0.63 0.74
CA CYS A 102 2.89 -0.13 2.10
C CYS A 102 4.28 -0.12 2.77
N GLU A 103 5.34 -0.54 2.05
CA GLU A 103 6.71 -0.57 2.59
C GLU A 103 7.20 0.81 3.08
N MET A 104 6.61 1.92 2.61
CA MET A 104 6.94 3.29 3.04
C MET A 104 6.52 3.62 4.49
N SER A 105 5.55 2.91 5.06
CA SER A 105 5.05 3.17 6.43
C SER A 105 5.64 2.23 7.48
N GLY A 106 6.38 1.21 7.04
CA GLY A 106 6.89 0.13 7.89
C GLY A 106 5.84 -0.92 8.29
N LEU A 107 4.56 -0.74 7.95
CA LEU A 107 3.47 -1.69 8.20
C LEU A 107 2.91 -2.23 6.88
N PRO A 108 2.44 -3.49 6.80
CA PRO A 108 1.96 -4.09 5.56
C PRO A 108 0.57 -3.55 5.18
N ALA A 109 0.19 -3.63 3.90
CA ALA A 109 -1.14 -3.19 3.45
C ALA A 109 -2.29 -3.87 4.20
N GLY A 110 -2.13 -5.16 4.53
CA GLY A 110 -3.08 -5.92 5.34
C GLY A 110 -3.42 -5.27 6.68
N PHE A 111 -2.47 -4.57 7.31
CA PHE A 111 -2.70 -3.84 8.55
C PHE A 111 -3.71 -2.70 8.39
N PHE A 112 -3.58 -1.90 7.33
CA PHE A 112 -4.50 -0.79 7.05
C PHE A 112 -5.90 -1.29 6.70
N ARG A 113 -5.98 -2.41 5.97
CA ARG A 113 -7.24 -3.11 5.73
C ARG A 113 -7.87 -3.57 7.05
N ALA A 114 -7.10 -4.19 7.95
CA ALA A 114 -7.59 -4.60 9.26
C ALA A 114 -8.13 -3.42 10.09
N CYS A 115 -7.44 -2.27 10.08
CA CYS A 115 -7.92 -1.05 10.73
C CYS A 115 -9.28 -0.59 10.17
N ALA A 116 -9.41 -0.55 8.84
CA ALA A 116 -10.67 -0.18 8.19
C ALA A 116 -11.80 -1.19 8.49
N TYR A 117 -11.50 -2.49 8.56
CA TYR A 117 -12.48 -3.50 8.96
C TYR A 117 -12.94 -3.35 10.42
N ARG A 118 -12.05 -2.96 11.35
CA ARG A 118 -12.44 -2.65 12.74
C ARG A 118 -13.36 -1.43 12.80
N ALA A 119 -13.03 -0.35 12.07
CA ALA A 119 -13.92 0.80 11.96
C ALA A 119 -15.28 0.43 11.33
N ARG A 120 -15.28 -0.43 10.30
CA ARG A 120 -16.49 -0.96 9.68
C ARG A 120 -17.34 -1.75 10.67
N GLN A 121 -16.74 -2.57 11.52
CA GLN A 121 -17.45 -3.31 12.58
C GLN A 121 -18.09 -2.35 13.59
N ALA A 122 -17.38 -1.31 14.01
CA ALA A 122 -17.94 -0.28 14.90
C ALA A 122 -19.14 0.46 14.28
N LEU A 123 -19.16 0.60 12.95
CA LEU A 123 -20.27 1.16 12.17
C LEU A 123 -21.33 0.11 11.78
N ALA A 124 -21.32 -1.07 12.42
CA ALA A 124 -22.22 -2.19 12.12
C ALA A 124 -22.27 -2.57 10.63
N GLY A 125 -21.11 -2.53 9.96
CA GLY A 125 -20.95 -2.88 8.56
C GLY A 125 -21.05 -1.71 7.57
N ARG A 126 -21.50 -0.52 8.02
CA ARG A 126 -21.84 0.64 7.19
C ARG A 126 -20.64 1.56 6.93
N LEU A 127 -19.58 0.98 6.37
CA LEU A 127 -18.40 1.69 5.89
C LEU A 127 -18.07 1.15 4.50
N THR A 128 -17.95 2.06 3.53
CA THR A 128 -17.45 1.72 2.20
C THR A 128 -15.92 1.69 2.25
N ILE A 129 -15.33 0.52 2.00
CA ILE A 129 -13.88 0.36 1.94
C ILE A 129 -13.48 0.27 0.47
N GLU A 130 -12.78 1.29 0.01
CA GLU A 130 -12.20 1.35 -1.33
C GLU A 130 -10.76 0.84 -1.26
N TYR A 131 -10.41 -0.03 -2.19
CA TYR A 131 -9.03 -0.49 -2.34
C TYR A 131 -8.34 0.45 -3.31
N ALA A 132 -7.38 1.22 -2.82
CA ALA A 132 -6.41 1.86 -3.69
C ALA A 132 -5.79 0.75 -4.52
N GLN A 133 -6.12 0.70 -5.80
CA GLN A 133 -5.25 -0.02 -6.71
C GLN A 133 -3.92 0.75 -6.68
N ALA A 134 -2.78 0.05 -6.59
CA ALA A 134 -1.53 0.58 -7.15
C ALA A 134 -1.96 1.19 -8.47
N GLU A 135 -1.78 2.51 -8.66
CA GLU A 135 -2.23 3.18 -9.88
C GLU A 135 -1.77 2.28 -11.03
N GLN A 136 -2.71 1.55 -11.67
CA GLN A 136 -2.38 0.34 -12.44
C GLN A 136 -1.46 0.66 -13.61
N ASP A 137 -1.35 1.95 -13.87
CA ASP A 137 -0.67 2.59 -14.96
C ASP A 137 0.43 3.55 -14.51
N GLU A 138 0.90 3.50 -13.26
CA GLU A 138 2.08 4.30 -12.88
C GLU A 138 3.38 3.58 -13.25
N TYR A 139 4.16 4.20 -14.13
CA TYR A 139 5.48 3.74 -14.54
C TYR A 139 6.54 4.77 -14.16
N ILE A 140 7.73 4.29 -13.82
CA ILE A 140 8.90 5.14 -13.62
C ILE A 140 9.79 5.03 -14.85
N LEU A 141 10.00 6.17 -15.51
CA LEU A 141 11.01 6.29 -16.55
C LEU A 141 12.26 6.96 -15.97
N ALA A 142 13.38 6.25 -15.98
CA ALA A 142 14.67 6.75 -15.52
C ALA A 142 15.61 6.92 -16.71
N ALA A 143 16.20 8.09 -16.87
CA ALA A 143 17.22 8.39 -17.86
C ALA A 143 18.55 8.68 -17.15
N ALA A 144 19.63 8.05 -17.58
CA ALA A 144 20.97 8.26 -17.04
C ALA A 144 21.84 9.08 -18.00
N ALA A 145 22.88 9.74 -17.47
CA ALA A 145 23.88 10.47 -18.26
C ALA A 145 24.60 9.60 -19.31
N SER A 146 24.61 8.27 -19.12
CA SER A 146 25.10 7.31 -20.09
C SER A 146 24.20 7.15 -21.34
N GLY A 147 23.06 7.84 -21.38
CA GLY A 147 22.04 7.70 -22.42
C GLY A 147 21.13 6.49 -22.23
N ILE A 148 21.31 5.70 -21.17
CA ILE A 148 20.44 4.55 -20.89
C ILE A 148 19.14 5.05 -20.29
N VAL A 149 18.01 4.61 -20.87
CA VAL A 149 16.67 4.89 -20.37
C VAL A 149 15.98 3.59 -19.99
N THR A 150 15.40 3.52 -18.78
CA THR A 150 14.63 2.36 -18.31
C THR A 150 13.22 2.77 -17.99
N LEU A 151 12.26 1.92 -18.35
CA LEU A 151 10.86 2.03 -17.93
C LEU A 151 10.55 0.87 -16.99
N SER A 152 10.04 1.16 -15.80
CA SER A 152 9.63 0.16 -14.81
C SER A 152 8.18 0.38 -14.41
N SER A 153 7.42 -0.70 -14.21
CA SER A 153 6.03 -0.65 -13.74
C SER A 153 6.00 -0.62 -12.21
N ASN A 154 5.30 0.36 -11.64
CA ASN A 154 5.13 0.47 -10.19
C ASN A 154 4.10 -0.56 -9.68
N ALA A 155 3.12 -0.92 -10.51
CA ALA A 155 2.10 -1.94 -10.21
C ALA A 155 2.64 -3.38 -10.07
N ASN A 156 3.89 -3.65 -10.46
CA ASN A 156 4.52 -4.97 -10.41
C ASN A 156 5.83 -4.97 -9.58
N GLY A 157 5.86 -4.26 -8.46
CA GLY A 157 7.04 -4.22 -7.58
C GLY A 157 8.29 -3.63 -8.24
N GLY A 158 8.12 -2.69 -9.18
CA GLY A 158 9.22 -2.05 -9.90
C GLY A 158 9.80 -2.88 -11.06
N ARG A 159 9.07 -3.89 -11.56
CA ARG A 159 9.50 -4.72 -12.70
C ARG A 159 9.95 -3.86 -13.88
N LEU A 160 11.17 -4.13 -14.37
CA LEU A 160 11.69 -3.54 -15.60
C LEU A 160 10.85 -3.98 -16.79
N ILE A 161 10.25 -3.02 -17.49
CA ILE A 161 9.46 -3.23 -18.70
C ILE A 161 10.35 -3.10 -19.94
N ALA A 162 11.18 -2.05 -19.97
CA ALA A 162 12.06 -1.80 -21.11
C ALA A 162 13.36 -1.13 -20.66
N ARG A 163 14.43 -1.40 -21.41
CA ARG A 163 15.70 -0.70 -21.32
C ARG A 163 16.12 -0.30 -22.73
N LEU A 164 16.29 0.99 -22.94
CA LEU A 164 16.62 1.62 -24.21
C LEU A 164 17.95 2.36 -24.12
N GLY A 165 18.58 2.57 -25.27
CA GLY A 165 19.70 3.49 -25.42
C GLY A 165 20.99 2.86 -25.94
N PRO A 166 22.03 3.69 -26.13
CA PRO A 166 22.11 5.09 -25.69
C PRO A 166 21.19 6.05 -26.48
N ILE A 167 20.47 6.91 -25.77
CA ILE A 167 19.65 8.02 -26.29
C ILE A 167 20.40 9.33 -26.04
N SER A 168 20.57 10.14 -27.09
CA SER A 168 21.18 11.47 -26.98
C SER A 168 20.31 12.40 -26.13
N ASP A 169 20.97 13.25 -25.33
CA ASP A 169 20.31 14.28 -24.52
C ASP A 169 19.22 13.74 -23.57
N ALA A 170 19.39 12.50 -23.09
CA ALA A 170 18.40 11.81 -22.26
C ALA A 170 18.05 12.58 -20.96
N LEU A 171 18.96 13.40 -20.45
CA LEU A 171 18.73 14.27 -19.28
C LEU A 171 17.88 15.50 -19.61
N ASP A 172 17.92 15.97 -20.86
CA ASP A 172 17.23 17.18 -21.32
C ASP A 172 15.84 16.90 -21.91
N MET A 173 15.43 15.62 -21.96
CA MET A 173 14.10 15.21 -22.40
C MET A 173 13.00 16.03 -21.72
N LYS A 174 12.04 16.51 -22.52
CA LYS A 174 10.83 17.18 -22.04
C LYS A 174 9.69 16.18 -21.91
N SER A 175 8.61 16.60 -21.26
CA SER A 175 7.42 15.76 -21.06
C SER A 175 6.91 15.17 -22.38
N MET A 176 6.92 15.94 -23.48
CA MET A 176 6.50 15.44 -24.79
C MET A 176 7.40 14.34 -25.35
N ASP A 177 8.73 14.47 -25.20
CA ASP A 177 9.70 13.47 -25.64
C ASP A 177 9.51 12.15 -24.86
N VAL A 178 9.28 12.28 -23.55
CA VAL A 178 8.99 11.16 -22.65
C VAL A 178 7.70 10.44 -23.05
N LYS A 179 6.61 11.19 -23.29
CA LYS A 179 5.34 10.60 -23.73
C LYS A 179 5.49 9.87 -25.06
N HIS A 180 6.18 10.47 -26.02
CA HIS A 180 6.43 9.84 -27.33
C HIS A 180 7.26 8.55 -27.21
N LEU A 181 8.23 8.53 -26.31
CA LEU A 181 9.02 7.33 -26.01
C LEU A 181 8.17 6.23 -25.37
N VAL A 182 7.33 6.58 -24.39
CA VAL A 182 6.45 5.61 -23.71
C VAL A 182 5.40 5.04 -24.67
N THR A 183 4.81 5.86 -25.55
CA THR A 183 3.90 5.39 -26.61
C THR A 183 4.54 4.29 -27.45
N LYS A 184 5.82 4.42 -27.81
CA LYS A 184 6.53 3.39 -28.59
C LYS A 184 6.82 2.13 -27.79
N ILE A 185 7.02 2.23 -26.48
CA ILE A 185 7.34 1.07 -25.63
C ILE A 185 6.08 0.25 -25.32
N LEU A 186 4.99 0.95 -24.96
CA LEU A 186 3.77 0.32 -24.45
C LEU A 186 2.67 0.15 -25.51
N ASP A 187 2.85 0.72 -26.71
CA ASP A 187 1.85 0.75 -27.79
C ASP A 187 0.52 1.38 -27.36
N ILE A 188 0.62 2.57 -26.75
CA ILE A 188 -0.52 3.32 -26.16
C ILE A 188 -0.55 4.75 -26.70
N ASP A 189 -1.76 5.27 -26.95
CA ASP A 189 -1.96 6.63 -27.45
C ASP A 189 -1.32 7.67 -26.51
N GLN A 190 -0.54 8.58 -27.09
CA GLN A 190 0.14 9.66 -26.39
C GLN A 190 -0.83 10.55 -25.59
N CYS A 191 -2.09 10.66 -26.03
CA CYS A 191 -3.13 11.44 -25.35
C CYS A 191 -3.54 10.86 -23.98
N GLN A 192 -3.36 9.54 -23.81
CA GLN A 192 -3.64 8.83 -22.56
C GLN A 192 -2.49 8.94 -21.55
N ILE A 193 -1.31 9.40 -22.00
CA ILE A 193 -0.11 9.44 -21.19
C ILE A 193 0.07 10.81 -20.53
N SER A 194 0.20 10.81 -19.21
CA SER A 194 0.75 11.93 -18.44
C SER A 194 2.19 11.62 -18.04
N ALA A 195 3.08 12.61 -18.13
CA ALA A 195 4.49 12.45 -17.78
C ALA A 195 4.94 13.65 -16.94
N ARG A 196 5.31 13.39 -15.68
CA ARG A 196 5.75 14.40 -14.72
C ARG A 196 7.15 14.08 -14.24
N ARG A 197 8.05 15.06 -14.33
CA ARG A 197 9.40 14.93 -13.78
C ARG A 197 9.32 14.96 -12.25
N ILE A 198 9.91 13.97 -11.60
CA ILE A 198 9.91 13.86 -10.13
C ILE A 198 11.29 14.08 -9.51
N ARG A 199 12.36 13.82 -10.26
CA ARG A 199 13.73 14.07 -9.78
C ARG A 199 14.66 14.32 -10.96
N SER A 200 15.65 15.18 -10.76
CA SER A 200 16.72 15.41 -11.73
C SER A 200 18.02 15.72 -11.02
N SER A 201 19.12 15.26 -11.60
CA SER A 201 20.49 15.56 -11.19
C SER A 201 21.38 15.67 -12.44
N GLY A 202 22.65 16.04 -12.26
CA GLY A 202 23.62 16.02 -13.36
C GLY A 202 23.93 14.61 -13.92
N THR A 203 23.46 13.54 -13.28
CA THR A 203 23.75 12.16 -13.69
C THR A 203 22.50 11.35 -14.05
N TYR A 204 21.29 11.81 -13.70
CA TYR A 204 20.04 11.12 -14.03
C TYR A 204 18.82 12.03 -13.95
N VAL A 205 17.74 11.62 -14.61
CA VAL A 205 16.40 12.20 -14.50
C VAL A 205 15.37 11.09 -14.33
N LEU A 206 14.39 11.31 -13.44
CA LEU A 206 13.27 10.40 -13.19
C LEU A 206 11.94 11.07 -13.53
N TRP A 207 11.08 10.31 -14.19
CA TRP A 207 9.72 10.69 -14.54
C TRP A 207 8.74 9.68 -13.96
N VAL A 208 7.64 10.20 -13.43
CA VAL A 208 6.42 9.43 -13.20
C VAL A 208 5.56 9.54 -14.45
N ILE A 209 5.14 8.39 -14.95
CA ILE A 209 4.27 8.23 -16.10
C ILE A 209 2.96 7.65 -15.60
N ARG A 210 1.82 8.22 -15.99
CA ARG A 210 0.51 7.63 -15.73
C ARG A 210 -0.29 7.50 -17.00
N ILE A 211 -0.94 6.37 -17.19
CA ILE A 211 -1.86 6.10 -18.30
C ILE A 211 -3.31 6.27 -17.79
N ARG A 212 -4.20 6.75 -18.64
CA ARG A 212 -5.61 7.04 -18.34
C ARG A 212 -6.52 6.41 -19.38
#